data_AF-A0A8H7ARS1-F1
#
_entry.id   AF-A0A8H7ARS1-F1
#
_cell.length_a   1.000
_cell.length_b   1.000
_cell.length_c   1.000
_cell.angle_alpha   90.00
_cell.angle_beta   90.00
_cell.angle_gamma   90.00
#
_symmetry.space_group_name_H-M   'P 1'
#
loop_
_entity.id
_entity.type
_entity.pdbx_description
1 polymer ?
#
loop_
_entity_poly.entity_id
_entity_poly.type
_entity_poly.pdbx_seq_one_letter_code
_entity_poly.pdbx_strand_id
1 'polypeptide(L)'
;MLQKKAREASDIDTIVEYSCGSTIISRTLYGIEDTRAFLRNKTSEAKLRLMRFFGLKITLFGGPSQPEPPDPTGGIQKAKEMEGSSARVFNPTQYENKQNYESHQRWTGPQILDQLPEIDVFCTGMGTAGTMTGTGTFLKQKKPNIIGVGVCTAPGDRGPGPRSFVLLAPVHFPWRGAVDVAEEVGSRDSYRMSMLLSRQGIVCGPSSGFNLQGLLNYLQSRKNMEQCMTCVQGTQVARSIAYFSAAVCHIITLTIYFEKTDDQDFHPILNKNLISVDKYRYNRTTIPGNRLSC
;
A
#
# COMPACT_ATOMS: atom_id res chain seq x y z
N MET A 1 -6.21 -9.04 -32.54
CA MET A 1 -5.31 -10.23 -32.54
C MET A 1 -4.44 -10.20 -31.28
N LEU A 2 -4.96 -10.72 -30.15
CA LEU A 2 -4.20 -11.00 -28.92
C LEU A 2 -4.59 -12.39 -28.43
N GLN A 3 -4.28 -13.39 -29.25
CA GLN A 3 -4.23 -14.78 -28.81
C GLN A 3 -2.81 -15.07 -28.34
N LYS A 4 -2.57 -15.03 -27.03
CA LYS A 4 -1.57 -15.88 -26.38
C LYS A 4 -1.79 -15.84 -24.86
N LYS A 5 -2.43 -16.92 -24.38
CA LYS A 5 -2.63 -17.34 -22.98
C LYS A 5 -3.52 -16.44 -22.12
N ALA A 6 -4.80 -16.31 -22.48
CA ALA A 6 -5.80 -16.45 -21.43
C ALA A 6 -5.81 -17.95 -21.09
N ARG A 7 -5.05 -18.38 -20.08
CA ARG A 7 -5.30 -19.70 -19.50
C ARG A 7 -6.72 -19.61 -18.93
N GLU A 8 -7.61 -20.50 -19.35
CA GLU A 8 -8.93 -20.54 -18.73
C GLU A 8 -8.71 -20.83 -17.24
N ALA A 9 -9.45 -20.14 -16.36
CA ALA A 9 -9.27 -20.28 -14.91
C ALA A 9 -9.43 -21.74 -14.44
N SER A 10 -10.10 -22.57 -15.23
CA SER A 10 -10.28 -24.02 -15.07
C SER A 10 -9.01 -24.86 -15.14
N ASP A 11 -7.91 -24.34 -15.72
CA ASP A 11 -6.64 -25.08 -15.85
C ASP A 11 -5.58 -24.68 -14.81
N ILE A 12 -5.88 -23.70 -13.95
CA ILE A 12 -4.97 -23.23 -12.90
C ILE A 12 -5.39 -23.81 -11.57
N ASP A 13 -4.55 -24.69 -11.03
CA ASP A 13 -4.75 -25.25 -9.71
C ASP A 13 -4.02 -24.44 -8.64
N THR A 14 -2.96 -23.70 -9.01
CA THR A 14 -2.11 -22.98 -8.06
C THR A 14 -1.79 -21.56 -8.49
N ILE A 15 -1.97 -20.61 -7.57
CA ILE A 15 -1.46 -19.25 -7.69
C ILE A 15 -0.27 -19.09 -6.76
N VAL A 16 0.83 -18.52 -7.26
CA VAL A 16 1.98 -18.14 -6.44
C VAL A 16 2.37 -16.71 -6.72
N GLU A 17 2.56 -15.90 -5.68
CA GLU A 17 3.01 -14.52 -5.85
C GLU A 17 3.85 -14.04 -4.66
N TYR A 18 4.90 -13.27 -4.97
CA TYR A 18 5.61 -12.49 -3.96
C TYR A 18 4.85 -11.18 -3.73
N SER A 19 4.23 -11.01 -2.57
CA SER A 19 3.36 -9.86 -2.31
C SER A 19 3.48 -9.32 -0.89
N CYS A 20 3.27 -8.02 -0.73
CA CYS A 20 3.07 -7.41 0.58
C CYS A 20 1.66 -7.69 1.16
N GLY A 21 0.88 -8.62 0.61
CA GLY A 21 -0.34 -9.16 1.20
C GLY A 21 -1.61 -8.81 0.44
N SER A 22 -1.82 -7.55 0.05
CA SER A 22 -3.06 -7.12 -0.62
C SER A 22 -3.30 -7.82 -1.95
N THR A 23 -2.25 -7.97 -2.77
CA THR A 23 -2.34 -8.63 -4.08
C THR A 23 -2.73 -10.09 -3.98
N ILE A 24 -2.31 -10.79 -2.94
CA ILE A 24 -2.53 -12.23 -2.85
C ILE A 24 -3.79 -12.59 -2.06
N ILE A 25 -4.18 -11.75 -1.10
CA ILE A 25 -5.49 -11.88 -0.46
C ILE A 25 -6.61 -11.62 -1.47
N SER A 26 -6.46 -10.65 -2.39
CA SER A 26 -7.49 -10.45 -3.43
C SER A 26 -7.60 -11.64 -4.38
N ARG A 27 -6.60 -12.52 -4.43
CA ARG A 27 -6.58 -13.67 -5.34
C ARG A 27 -7.27 -14.91 -4.79
N THR A 28 -7.40 -15.04 -3.48
CA THR A 28 -8.22 -16.12 -2.90
C THR A 28 -9.69 -15.99 -3.32
N LEU A 29 -10.11 -14.81 -3.79
CA LEU A 29 -11.45 -14.55 -4.32
C LEU A 29 -11.73 -15.19 -5.69
N TYR A 30 -10.72 -15.74 -6.37
CA TYR A 30 -10.89 -16.44 -7.66
C TYR A 30 -11.21 -17.94 -7.50
N GLY A 31 -11.46 -18.43 -6.29
CA GLY A 31 -11.87 -19.83 -6.05
C GLY A 31 -10.75 -20.86 -6.22
N ILE A 32 -9.49 -20.43 -6.32
CA ILE A 32 -8.33 -21.31 -6.40
C ILE A 32 -7.82 -21.62 -4.99
N GLU A 33 -8.01 -22.86 -4.55
CA GLU A 33 -7.67 -23.29 -3.18
C GLU A 33 -6.16 -23.25 -2.90
N ASP A 34 -5.31 -23.60 -3.88
CA ASP A 34 -3.85 -23.56 -3.69
C ASP A 34 -3.26 -22.17 -3.98
N THR A 35 -3.46 -21.24 -3.04
CA THR A 35 -2.88 -19.90 -3.12
C THR A 35 -1.65 -19.78 -2.20
N ARG A 36 -0.47 -19.50 -2.79
CA ARG A 36 0.84 -19.49 -2.13
C ARG A 36 1.47 -18.09 -2.06
N ALA A 37 1.66 -17.57 -0.85
CA ALA A 37 2.27 -16.27 -0.57
C ALA A 37 3.77 -16.40 -0.29
N PHE A 38 4.58 -15.82 -1.18
CA PHE A 38 6.01 -15.69 -0.95
C PHE A 38 6.27 -14.34 -0.27
N LEU A 39 6.86 -14.37 0.91
CA LEU A 39 6.98 -13.21 1.79
C LEU A 39 8.40 -13.08 2.30
N ARG A 40 8.78 -11.88 2.73
CA ARG A 40 10.01 -11.66 3.50
C ARG A 40 9.86 -12.19 4.94
N ASN A 41 10.97 -12.61 5.55
CA ASN A 41 11.03 -12.99 6.96
C ASN A 41 10.71 -11.85 7.94
N LYS A 42 10.87 -10.59 7.51
CA LYS A 42 10.50 -9.36 8.25
C LYS A 42 9.00 -9.00 8.14
N THR A 43 8.14 -9.99 7.94
CA THR A 43 6.68 -9.80 7.90
C THR A 43 6.14 -9.97 9.32
N SER A 44 5.25 -9.06 9.76
CA SER A 44 4.72 -9.11 11.12
C SER A 44 3.89 -10.37 11.37
N GLU A 45 3.92 -10.88 12.60
CA GLU A 45 3.16 -12.07 12.99
C GLU A 45 1.66 -11.90 12.76
N ALA A 46 1.10 -10.72 13.08
CA ALA A 46 -0.31 -10.41 12.81
C ALA A 46 -0.69 -10.59 11.33
N LYS A 47 0.22 -10.21 10.43
CA LYS A 47 0.02 -10.33 8.99
C LYS A 47 0.14 -11.77 8.50
N LEU A 48 1.09 -12.53 9.03
CA LEU A 48 1.21 -13.96 8.75
C LEU A 48 -0.05 -14.72 9.20
N ARG A 49 -0.55 -14.41 10.40
CA ARG A 49 -1.80 -14.97 10.92
C ARG A 49 -3.00 -14.61 10.06
N LEU A 50 -3.10 -13.36 9.60
CA LEU A 50 -4.19 -12.96 8.71
C LEU A 50 -4.15 -13.70 7.38
N MET A 51 -2.98 -13.83 6.76
CA MET A 51 -2.86 -14.58 5.50
C MET A 51 -3.22 -16.07 5.71
N ARG A 52 -2.79 -16.68 6.82
CA ARG A 52 -3.21 -18.04 7.18
C ARG A 52 -4.71 -18.15 7.43
N PHE A 53 -5.32 -17.14 8.05
CA PHE A 53 -6.76 -17.06 8.27
C PHE A 53 -7.54 -17.10 6.95
N PHE A 54 -7.03 -16.45 5.90
CA PHE A 54 -7.60 -16.53 4.54
C PHE A 54 -7.19 -17.79 3.75
N GLY A 55 -6.54 -18.77 4.39
CA GLY A 55 -6.18 -20.05 3.76
C GLY A 55 -4.90 -20.03 2.93
N LEU A 56 -4.09 -18.96 2.97
CA LEU A 56 -2.88 -18.87 2.15
C LEU A 56 -1.77 -19.77 2.72
N LYS A 57 -1.08 -20.49 1.82
CA LYS A 57 0.15 -21.21 2.12
C LYS A 57 1.33 -20.24 2.07
N ILE A 58 2.09 -20.11 3.15
CA ILE A 58 3.12 -19.07 3.27
C ILE A 58 4.51 -19.68 3.15
N THR A 59 5.39 -19.02 2.38
CA THR A 59 6.82 -19.31 2.32
C THR A 59 7.61 -18.03 2.63
N LEU A 60 8.52 -18.11 3.59
CA LEU A 60 9.36 -16.97 4.01
C LEU A 60 10.74 -17.03 3.36
N PHE A 61 11.19 -15.87 2.88
CA PHE A 61 12.51 -15.65 2.31
C PHE A 61 13.28 -14.66 3.18
N GLY A 62 14.55 -14.98 3.46
CA GLY A 62 15.48 -14.04 4.08
C GLY A 62 15.83 -12.88 3.14
N GLY A 63 16.46 -11.84 3.69
CA GLY A 63 17.02 -10.74 2.89
C GLY A 63 16.35 -9.36 3.12
N PRO A 64 16.45 -8.45 2.14
CA PRO A 64 15.96 -7.09 2.27
C PRO A 64 14.43 -7.04 2.38
N SER A 65 13.94 -5.99 3.03
CA SER A 65 12.49 -5.78 3.22
C SER A 65 11.72 -5.62 1.91
N GLN A 66 12.39 -5.14 0.86
CA GLN A 66 11.85 -4.96 -0.48
C GLN A 66 12.93 -5.46 -1.44
N PRO A 67 12.88 -6.74 -1.87
CA PRO A 67 13.84 -7.26 -2.83
C PRO A 67 13.64 -6.57 -4.18
N GLU A 68 14.74 -6.43 -4.91
CA GLU A 68 14.70 -6.03 -6.31
C GLU A 68 14.04 -7.14 -7.13
N PRO A 69 13.15 -6.83 -8.08
CA PRO A 69 12.56 -7.83 -8.96
C PRO A 69 13.56 -8.82 -9.61
N PRO A 70 14.76 -8.38 -10.09
CA PRO A 70 15.74 -9.28 -10.69
C PRO A 70 16.62 -10.08 -9.70
N ASP A 71 16.45 -9.94 -8.38
CA ASP A 71 17.29 -10.66 -7.40
C ASP A 71 17.09 -12.19 -7.50
N PRO A 72 18.11 -12.97 -7.91
CA PRO A 72 17.99 -14.42 -8.11
C PRO A 72 17.79 -15.20 -6.81
N THR A 73 18.16 -14.60 -5.68
CA THR A 73 17.95 -15.17 -4.34
C THR A 73 16.64 -14.70 -3.71
N GLY A 74 15.98 -13.73 -4.34
CA GLY A 74 14.77 -13.09 -3.85
C GLY A 74 13.52 -13.94 -4.06
N GLY A 75 12.55 -13.75 -3.17
CA GLY A 75 11.26 -14.44 -3.27
C GLY A 75 10.44 -14.09 -4.52
N ILE A 76 10.73 -12.95 -5.19
CA ILE A 76 10.10 -12.59 -6.47
C ILE A 76 10.51 -13.58 -7.56
N GLN A 77 11.82 -13.79 -7.74
CA GLN A 77 12.33 -14.72 -8.74
C GLN A 77 11.95 -16.17 -8.41
N LYS A 78 11.97 -16.56 -7.13
CA LYS A 78 11.54 -17.91 -6.70
C LYS A 78 10.08 -18.18 -7.00
N ALA A 79 9.21 -17.18 -6.85
CA ALA A 79 7.80 -17.31 -7.24
C ALA A 79 7.66 -17.48 -8.77
N LYS A 80 8.51 -16.82 -9.57
CA LYS A 80 8.53 -16.93 -11.04
C LYS A 80 9.07 -18.28 -11.51
N GLU A 81 10.13 -18.79 -10.88
CA GLU A 81 10.66 -20.14 -11.14
C GLU A 81 9.61 -21.22 -10.87
N MET A 82 8.77 -21.03 -9.84
CA MET A 82 7.71 -21.98 -9.51
C MET A 82 6.64 -22.08 -10.61
N GLU A 83 6.30 -20.98 -11.29
CA GLU A 83 5.44 -21.04 -12.48
C GLU A 83 6.07 -21.87 -13.61
N GLY A 84 7.40 -21.84 -13.74
CA GLY A 84 8.13 -22.67 -14.71
C GLY A 84 8.08 -24.17 -14.41
N SER A 85 7.74 -24.58 -13.17
CA SER A 85 7.72 -25.99 -12.78
C SER A 85 6.48 -26.76 -13.25
N SER A 86 5.38 -26.08 -13.58
CA SER A 86 4.13 -26.71 -14.01
C SER A 86 3.24 -25.74 -14.75
N ALA A 87 2.58 -26.20 -15.82
CA ALA A 87 1.62 -25.40 -16.57
C ALA A 87 0.37 -25.00 -15.76
N ARG A 88 0.10 -25.70 -14.65
CA ARG A 88 -1.03 -25.46 -13.73
C ARG A 88 -0.73 -24.43 -12.64
N VAL A 89 0.52 -23.98 -12.55
CA VAL A 89 0.94 -22.90 -11.64
C VAL A 89 0.91 -21.58 -12.41
N PHE A 90 0.31 -20.56 -11.81
CA PHE A 90 0.27 -19.21 -12.35
C PHE A 90 0.97 -18.22 -11.43
N ASN A 91 1.91 -17.46 -11.99
CA ASN A 91 2.50 -16.30 -11.33
C ASN A 91 2.02 -15.01 -12.02
N PRO A 92 1.27 -14.16 -11.33
CA PRO A 92 0.73 -12.94 -11.93
C PRO A 92 1.77 -11.86 -12.26
N THR A 93 2.99 -12.00 -11.72
CA THR A 93 4.17 -11.16 -12.01
C THR A 93 3.88 -9.66 -11.91
N GLN A 94 3.38 -9.18 -10.76
CA GLN A 94 2.90 -7.78 -10.60
C GLN A 94 3.89 -6.66 -10.99
N TYR A 95 5.20 -6.92 -11.07
CA TYR A 95 6.22 -5.94 -11.47
C TYR A 95 6.52 -5.92 -12.98
N GLU A 96 6.07 -6.93 -13.73
CA GLU A 96 6.33 -7.10 -15.16
C GLU A 96 5.04 -7.15 -15.99
N ASN A 97 3.94 -7.61 -15.39
CA ASN A 97 2.69 -7.80 -16.08
C ASN A 97 1.98 -6.46 -16.37
N LYS A 98 1.91 -6.09 -17.66
CA LYS A 98 1.24 -4.88 -18.13
C LYS A 98 -0.24 -4.79 -17.73
N GLN A 99 -0.91 -5.92 -17.51
CA GLN A 99 -2.31 -5.95 -17.05
C GLN A 99 -2.48 -5.23 -15.70
N ASN A 100 -1.41 -5.12 -14.90
CA ASN A 100 -1.40 -4.31 -13.68
C ASN A 100 -1.78 -2.85 -13.98
N TYR A 101 -0.98 -2.14 -14.78
CA TYR A 101 -1.28 -0.73 -15.07
C TYR A 101 -2.45 -0.56 -16.05
N GLU A 102 -2.64 -1.49 -17.00
CA GLU A 102 -3.79 -1.45 -17.92
C GLU A 102 -5.12 -1.53 -17.14
N SER A 103 -5.18 -2.25 -16.02
CA SER A 103 -6.39 -2.31 -15.17
C SER A 103 -6.73 -0.94 -14.57
N HIS A 104 -5.72 -0.20 -14.10
CA HIS A 104 -5.91 1.14 -13.54
C HIS A 104 -6.25 2.17 -14.62
N GLN A 105 -5.69 2.03 -15.82
CA GLN A 105 -6.05 2.86 -16.97
C GLN A 105 -7.51 2.62 -17.41
N ARG A 106 -7.96 1.36 -17.36
CA ARG A 106 -9.32 0.97 -17.76
C ARG A 106 -10.39 1.31 -16.73
N TRP A 107 -10.08 1.21 -15.44
CA TRP A 107 -11.08 1.30 -14.37
C TRP A 107 -10.83 2.48 -13.44
N THR A 108 -9.69 2.48 -12.74
CA THR A 108 -9.41 3.48 -11.69
C THR A 108 -9.36 4.91 -12.21
N GLY A 109 -8.69 5.15 -13.34
CA GLY A 109 -8.62 6.48 -13.97
C GLY A 109 -9.99 7.05 -14.35
N PRO A 110 -10.79 6.33 -15.15
CA PRO A 110 -12.15 6.75 -15.48
C PRO A 110 -13.03 7.00 -14.26
N GLN A 111 -12.99 6.13 -13.25
CA GLN A 111 -13.77 6.29 -12.02
C GLN A 111 -13.41 7.57 -11.27
N ILE A 112 -12.11 7.88 -11.12
CA ILE A 112 -11.67 9.12 -10.48
C ILE A 112 -12.15 10.34 -11.26
N LEU A 113 -12.01 10.33 -12.59
CA LEU A 113 -12.41 11.48 -13.40
C LEU A 113 -13.93 11.69 -13.43
N ASP A 114 -14.72 10.62 -13.39
CA ASP A 114 -16.17 10.69 -13.31
C ASP A 114 -16.64 11.27 -11.97
N GLN A 115 -16.02 10.86 -10.87
CA GLN A 115 -16.37 11.33 -9.52
C GLN A 115 -15.78 12.71 -9.18
N LEU A 116 -14.67 13.10 -9.81
CA LEU A 116 -13.97 14.36 -9.57
C LEU A 116 -13.49 15.00 -10.88
N PRO A 117 -14.40 15.48 -11.75
CA PRO A 117 -14.04 16.07 -13.05
C PRO A 117 -13.07 17.25 -12.95
N GLU A 118 -13.12 18.00 -11.85
CA GLU A 118 -12.33 19.17 -11.57
C GLU A 118 -10.94 18.88 -10.98
N ILE A 119 -10.51 17.61 -10.87
CA ILE A 119 -9.19 17.23 -10.35
C ILE A 119 -8.01 17.91 -11.07
N ASP A 120 -7.10 18.50 -10.30
CA ASP A 120 -5.88 19.17 -10.79
C ASP A 120 -4.59 18.42 -10.40
N VAL A 121 -4.65 17.68 -9.30
CA VAL A 121 -3.50 16.94 -8.76
C VAL A 121 -3.89 15.49 -8.46
N PHE A 122 -3.18 14.55 -9.06
CA PHE A 122 -3.28 13.12 -8.78
C PHE A 122 -2.05 12.64 -8.00
N CYS A 123 -2.24 12.31 -6.72
CA CYS A 123 -1.17 11.81 -5.86
C CYS A 123 -1.32 10.31 -5.57
N THR A 124 -0.26 9.54 -5.76
CA THR A 124 -0.25 8.14 -5.31
C THR A 124 1.15 7.64 -5.03
N GLY A 125 1.25 6.76 -4.05
CA GLY A 125 2.47 6.05 -3.70
C GLY A 125 2.87 5.03 -4.76
N MET A 126 4.18 4.89 -4.96
CA MET A 126 4.77 4.06 -6.01
C MET A 126 5.36 2.79 -5.42
N GLY A 127 4.58 1.70 -5.44
CA GLY A 127 5.00 0.35 -5.09
C GLY A 127 5.46 -0.44 -6.33
N THR A 128 4.50 -1.04 -7.05
CA THR A 128 4.70 -1.56 -8.42
C THR A 128 4.68 -0.45 -9.48
N ALA A 129 4.32 0.78 -9.08
CA ALA A 129 3.99 1.91 -9.95
C ALA A 129 2.79 1.66 -10.90
N GLY A 130 2.04 0.56 -10.76
CA GLY A 130 0.90 0.24 -11.63
C GLY A 130 -0.22 1.27 -11.57
N THR A 131 -0.62 1.69 -10.37
CA THR A 131 -1.65 2.72 -10.16
C THR A 131 -1.23 4.06 -10.75
N MET A 132 0.01 4.51 -10.46
CA MET A 132 0.54 5.75 -11.02
C MET A 132 0.56 5.70 -12.56
N THR A 133 1.11 4.62 -13.12
CA THR A 133 1.20 4.44 -14.58
C THR A 133 -0.17 4.47 -15.23
N GLY A 134 -1.10 3.61 -14.81
CA GLY A 134 -2.38 3.45 -15.47
C GLY A 134 -3.30 4.65 -15.30
N THR A 135 -3.54 5.04 -14.04
CA THR A 135 -4.40 6.18 -13.71
C THR A 135 -3.82 7.49 -14.22
N GLY A 136 -2.53 7.74 -13.98
CA GLY A 136 -1.88 8.98 -14.42
C GLY A 136 -1.83 9.11 -15.95
N THR A 137 -1.58 8.01 -16.68
CA THR A 137 -1.66 8.03 -18.15
C THR A 137 -3.06 8.36 -18.64
N PHE A 138 -4.11 7.73 -18.09
CA PHE A 138 -5.49 8.05 -18.45
C PHE A 138 -5.83 9.51 -18.14
N LEU A 139 -5.52 9.98 -16.93
CA LEU A 139 -5.84 11.34 -16.51
C LEU A 139 -5.11 12.37 -17.37
N LYS A 140 -3.83 12.18 -17.70
CA LYS A 140 -3.10 13.08 -18.61
C LYS A 140 -3.67 13.10 -20.02
N GLN A 141 -4.20 11.98 -20.53
CA GLN A 141 -4.88 11.94 -21.82
C GLN A 141 -6.19 12.77 -21.83
N LYS A 142 -6.89 12.84 -20.69
CA LYS A 142 -8.17 13.56 -20.57
C LYS A 142 -8.04 14.99 -20.04
N LYS A 143 -7.05 15.24 -19.19
CA LYS A 143 -6.71 16.53 -18.58
C LYS A 143 -5.19 16.75 -18.72
N PRO A 144 -4.71 17.30 -19.84
CA PRO A 144 -3.27 17.46 -20.11
C PRO A 144 -2.50 18.27 -19.05
N ASN A 145 -3.20 19.17 -18.33
CA ASN A 145 -2.62 20.01 -17.29
C ASN A 145 -2.59 19.36 -15.90
N ILE A 146 -3.07 18.13 -15.74
CA ILE A 146 -3.08 17.45 -14.44
C ILE A 146 -1.64 17.14 -13.98
N ILE A 147 -1.37 17.40 -12.70
CA ILE A 147 -0.09 17.11 -12.06
C ILE A 147 -0.14 15.74 -11.39
N GLY A 148 0.75 14.84 -11.80
CA GLY A 148 1.01 13.54 -11.18
C GLY A 148 2.10 13.63 -10.12
N VAL A 149 1.73 13.39 -8.86
CA VAL A 149 2.66 13.35 -7.71
C VAL A 149 2.90 11.89 -7.31
N GLY A 150 4.09 11.39 -7.59
CA GLY A 150 4.52 10.03 -7.25
C GLY A 150 5.20 10.00 -5.89
N VAL A 151 4.63 9.29 -4.91
CA VAL A 151 5.22 9.22 -3.56
C VAL A 151 6.10 7.99 -3.41
N CYS A 152 7.36 8.21 -3.02
CA CYS A 152 8.36 7.21 -2.69
C CYS A 152 8.63 7.21 -1.18
N THR A 153 9.20 6.12 -0.67
CA THR A 153 9.80 6.15 0.67
C THR A 153 11.13 6.88 0.64
N ALA A 154 11.44 7.64 1.69
CA ALA A 154 12.74 8.26 1.89
C ALA A 154 13.90 7.25 1.74
N PRO A 155 15.08 7.67 1.23
CA PRO A 155 16.24 6.81 1.10
C PRO A 155 16.60 6.12 2.42
N GLY A 156 16.85 4.81 2.37
CA GLY A 156 17.14 4.00 3.56
C GLY A 156 15.92 3.64 4.41
N ASP A 157 14.79 4.33 4.27
CA ASP A 157 13.57 4.00 4.97
C ASP A 157 12.76 2.92 4.24
N ARG A 158 11.90 2.23 4.98
CA ARG A 158 11.05 1.14 4.49
C ARG A 158 9.66 1.26 5.09
N GLY A 159 8.67 1.35 4.21
CA GLY A 159 7.25 1.39 4.56
C GLY A 159 6.44 0.29 3.87
N PRO A 160 5.21 0.01 4.33
CA PRO A 160 4.27 -0.81 3.58
C PRO A 160 3.75 -0.03 2.36
N GLY A 161 3.73 -0.69 1.19
CA GLY A 161 3.22 -0.10 -0.05
C GLY A 161 4.33 0.52 -0.90
N PRO A 162 4.59 1.84 -0.81
CA PRO A 162 5.60 2.51 -1.64
C PRO A 162 7.02 1.96 -1.45
N ARG A 163 7.84 2.13 -2.49
CA ARG A 163 9.28 1.82 -2.50
C ARG A 163 10.07 3.12 -2.61
N SER A 164 11.38 3.07 -2.37
CA SER A 164 12.26 4.21 -2.63
C SER A 164 12.45 4.39 -4.14
N PHE A 165 12.79 5.61 -4.57
CA PHE A 165 12.96 5.91 -5.99
C PHE A 165 13.94 4.96 -6.70
N VAL A 166 15.07 4.64 -6.05
CA VAL A 166 16.08 3.68 -6.55
C VAL A 166 15.48 2.29 -6.80
N LEU A 167 14.55 1.83 -5.95
CA LEU A 167 13.92 0.51 -6.08
C LEU A 167 12.82 0.47 -7.15
N LEU A 168 12.47 1.61 -7.76
CA LEU A 168 11.61 1.68 -8.94
C LEU A 168 12.40 1.61 -10.25
N ALA A 169 13.72 1.80 -10.23
CA ALA A 169 14.58 1.66 -11.40
C ALA A 169 14.39 0.32 -12.15
N PRO A 170 14.32 -0.86 -11.48
CA PRO A 170 14.10 -2.13 -12.16
C PRO A 170 12.66 -2.39 -12.62
N VAL A 171 11.72 -1.45 -12.41
CA VAL A 171 10.32 -1.59 -12.84
C VAL A 171 10.16 -1.04 -14.25
N HIS A 172 9.79 -1.91 -15.20
CA HIS A 172 9.71 -1.59 -16.64
C HIS A 172 8.41 -0.87 -17.07
N PHE A 173 7.49 -0.58 -16.15
CA PHE A 173 6.29 0.18 -16.49
C PHE A 173 6.64 1.60 -16.94
N PRO A 174 5.87 2.22 -17.86
CA PRO A 174 6.12 3.58 -18.34
C PRO A 174 5.68 4.67 -17.33
N TRP A 175 5.94 4.45 -16.03
CA TRP A 175 5.47 5.33 -14.95
C TRP A 175 6.04 6.74 -15.02
N ARG A 176 7.23 6.94 -15.59
CA ARG A 176 7.87 8.26 -15.73
C ARG A 176 7.04 9.25 -16.55
N GLY A 177 6.27 8.78 -17.53
CA GLY A 177 5.39 9.65 -18.31
C GLY A 177 4.16 10.13 -17.52
N ALA A 178 3.86 9.50 -16.39
CA ALA A 178 2.73 9.82 -15.52
C ALA A 178 3.11 10.65 -14.29
N VAL A 179 4.41 10.82 -14.01
CA VAL A 179 4.93 11.50 -12.82
C VAL A 179 5.56 12.83 -13.23
N ASP A 180 5.03 13.93 -12.72
CA ASP A 180 5.63 15.27 -12.87
C ASP A 180 6.52 15.61 -11.65
N VAL A 181 6.11 15.16 -10.46
CA VAL A 181 6.84 15.40 -9.20
C VAL A 181 6.97 14.09 -8.44
N ALA A 182 8.19 13.80 -7.96
CA ALA A 182 8.43 12.69 -7.04
C ALA A 182 8.66 13.23 -5.62
N GLU A 183 7.85 12.79 -4.67
CA GLU A 183 7.95 13.16 -3.25
C GLU A 183 8.52 11.99 -2.45
N GLU A 184 9.51 12.25 -1.62
CA GLU A 184 10.11 11.25 -0.73
C GLU A 184 9.64 11.49 0.70
N VAL A 185 8.95 10.51 1.28
CA VAL A 185 8.32 10.64 2.60
C VAL A 185 8.90 9.60 3.56
N GLY A 186 9.11 10.00 4.81
CA GLY A 186 9.55 9.12 5.89
C GLY A 186 8.41 8.25 6.43
N SER A 187 8.74 7.05 6.88
CA SER A 187 7.80 6.12 7.53
C SER A 187 7.18 6.74 8.78
N ARG A 188 7.94 7.45 9.62
CA ARG A 188 7.41 8.12 10.81
C ARG A 188 6.23 9.06 10.46
N ASP A 189 6.40 9.93 9.47
CA ASP A 189 5.36 10.86 9.06
C ASP A 189 4.17 10.13 8.44
N SER A 190 4.41 9.07 7.67
CA SER A 190 3.36 8.19 7.14
C SER A 190 2.51 7.53 8.24
N TYR A 191 3.14 6.95 9.27
CA TYR A 191 2.42 6.35 10.40
C TYR A 191 1.66 7.42 11.18
N ARG A 192 2.29 8.56 11.49
CA ARG A 192 1.63 9.68 12.17
C ARG A 192 0.41 10.18 11.39
N MET A 193 0.56 10.43 10.09
CA MET A 193 -0.49 11.00 9.25
C MET A 193 -1.69 10.06 9.09
N SER A 194 -1.44 8.77 8.84
CA SER A 194 -2.52 7.77 8.76
C SER A 194 -3.24 7.54 10.10
N MET A 195 -2.53 7.64 11.22
CA MET A 195 -3.14 7.62 12.56
C MET A 195 -4.06 8.84 12.76
N LEU A 196 -3.60 10.04 12.41
CA LEU A 196 -4.40 11.26 12.51
C LEU A 196 -5.65 11.17 11.63
N LEU A 197 -5.53 10.70 10.39
CA LEU A 197 -6.69 10.44 9.51
C LEU A 197 -7.69 9.47 10.15
N SER A 198 -7.19 8.38 10.76
CA SER A 198 -8.04 7.38 11.41
C SER A 198 -8.78 7.97 12.61
N ARG A 199 -8.17 8.91 13.35
CA ARG A 199 -8.83 9.66 14.44
C ARG A 199 -9.91 10.63 13.93
N GLN A 200 -9.85 11.04 12.67
CA GLN A 200 -10.89 11.82 11.99
C GLN A 200 -11.96 10.94 11.32
N GLY A 201 -11.97 9.63 11.57
CA GLY A 201 -12.95 8.69 11.02
C GLY A 201 -12.58 8.11 9.65
N ILE A 202 -11.44 8.50 9.06
CA ILE A 202 -10.94 7.95 7.79
C ILE A 202 -9.92 6.85 8.11
N VAL A 203 -10.44 5.67 8.35
CA VAL A 203 -9.68 4.51 8.82
C VAL A 203 -8.79 3.95 7.69
N CYS A 204 -7.48 4.21 7.74
CA CYS A 204 -6.56 3.91 6.63
C CYS A 204 -5.17 3.46 7.10
N GLY A 205 -4.42 2.75 6.24
CA GLY A 205 -3.08 2.26 6.56
C GLY A 205 -1.94 3.26 6.26
N PRO A 206 -0.69 2.93 6.62
CA PRO A 206 0.46 3.84 6.46
C PRO A 206 0.73 4.25 5.01
N SER A 207 0.43 3.41 4.01
CA SER A 207 0.49 3.80 2.59
C SER A 207 -0.39 5.01 2.26
N SER A 208 -1.54 5.15 2.90
CA SER A 208 -2.41 6.33 2.78
C SER A 208 -1.76 7.55 3.45
N GLY A 209 -1.08 7.34 4.57
CA GLY A 209 -0.29 8.38 5.24
C GLY A 209 0.90 8.86 4.39
N PHE A 210 1.59 7.96 3.67
CA PHE A 210 2.60 8.34 2.69
C PHE A 210 1.99 9.25 1.63
N ASN A 211 0.87 8.83 1.03
CA ASN A 211 0.22 9.55 -0.06
C ASN A 211 -0.28 10.94 0.39
N LEU A 212 -0.91 11.02 1.56
CA LEU A 212 -1.37 12.30 2.09
C LEU A 212 -0.21 13.20 2.47
N GLN A 213 0.81 12.69 3.17
CA GLN A 213 1.97 13.50 3.56
C GLN A 213 2.72 14.02 2.32
N GLY A 214 2.92 13.17 1.30
CA GLY A 214 3.56 13.58 0.05
C GLY A 214 2.74 14.63 -0.70
N LEU A 215 1.42 14.47 -0.74
CA LEU A 215 0.53 15.50 -1.30
C LEU A 215 0.65 16.83 -0.54
N LEU A 216 0.65 16.80 0.80
CA LEU A 216 0.78 17.99 1.63
C LEU A 216 2.14 18.67 1.45
N ASN A 217 3.23 17.91 1.34
CA ASN A 217 4.56 18.44 1.03
C ASN A 217 4.58 19.18 -0.31
N TYR A 218 4.03 18.56 -1.36
CA TYR A 218 3.90 19.17 -2.67
C TYR A 218 3.05 20.45 -2.63
N LEU A 219 1.87 20.42 -2.01
CA LEU A 219 1.01 21.59 -1.92
C LEU A 219 1.65 22.72 -1.10
N GLN A 220 2.39 22.39 -0.04
CA GLN A 220 3.10 23.37 0.76
C GLN A 220 4.27 24.01 -0.02
N SER A 221 5.02 23.23 -0.80
CA SER A 221 6.10 23.76 -1.63
C SER A 221 5.55 24.69 -2.73
N ARG A 222 4.43 24.32 -3.36
CA ARG A 222 3.69 25.17 -4.31
C ARG A 222 3.24 26.48 -3.67
N LYS A 223 2.61 26.41 -2.49
CA LYS A 223 2.18 27.60 -1.74
C LYS A 223 3.35 28.51 -1.40
N ASN A 224 4.48 27.96 -0.98
CA ASN A 224 5.68 28.76 -0.67
C ASN A 224 6.24 29.45 -1.92
N MET A 225 6.25 28.78 -3.08
CA MET A 225 6.67 29.38 -4.35
C MET A 225 5.70 30.47 -4.81
N GLU A 226 4.39 30.22 -4.71
CA GLU A 226 3.37 31.21 -5.03
C GLU A 226 3.42 32.40 -4.08
N GLN A 227 3.67 32.21 -2.79
CA GLN A 227 3.88 33.30 -1.84
C GLN A 227 5.12 34.13 -2.19
N CYS A 228 6.20 33.48 -2.62
CA CYS A 228 7.42 34.13 -3.11
C CYS A 228 7.18 34.91 -4.43
N MET A 229 6.25 34.48 -5.27
CA MET A 229 5.87 35.18 -6.50
C MET A 229 4.80 36.26 -6.28
N THR A 230 3.85 36.04 -5.37
CA THR A 230 2.76 36.98 -5.06
C THR A 230 3.24 38.15 -4.22
N CYS A 231 4.27 37.99 -3.37
CA CYS A 231 4.96 39.14 -2.79
C CYS A 231 5.67 40.00 -3.87
N VAL A 232 5.85 39.48 -5.08
CA VAL A 232 6.39 40.21 -6.25
C VAL A 232 5.27 40.71 -7.20
N GLN A 233 4.11 40.04 -7.29
CA GLN A 233 3.10 40.31 -8.34
C GLN A 233 1.61 40.28 -7.93
N GLY A 234 1.24 40.18 -6.65
CA GLY A 234 -0.12 40.48 -6.17
C GLY A 234 -1.29 39.67 -6.76
N THR A 235 -1.15 38.36 -6.96
CA THR A 235 -2.19 37.49 -7.55
C THR A 235 -2.90 36.56 -6.54
N GLN A 236 -4.13 36.17 -6.89
CA GLN A 236 -5.10 35.41 -6.09
C GLN A 236 -4.68 33.93 -5.93
N VAL A 237 -4.89 33.36 -4.73
CA VAL A 237 -4.52 31.96 -4.40
C VAL A 237 -5.33 30.98 -5.26
N ALA A 238 -4.65 30.20 -6.11
CA ALA A 238 -5.30 29.19 -6.94
C ALA A 238 -5.88 28.07 -6.05
N ARG A 239 -7.16 27.72 -6.24
CA ARG A 239 -7.72 26.49 -5.66
C ARG A 239 -7.19 25.30 -6.46
N SER A 240 -6.62 24.31 -5.78
CA SER A 240 -6.20 23.04 -6.38
C SER A 240 -7.05 21.91 -5.79
N ILE A 241 -7.62 21.07 -6.64
CA ILE A 241 -8.39 19.91 -6.21
C ILE A 241 -7.53 18.65 -6.38
N ALA A 242 -7.28 17.96 -5.27
CA ALA A 242 -6.33 16.87 -5.21
C ALA A 242 -6.99 15.55 -4.80
N TYR A 243 -6.61 14.48 -5.50
CA TYR A 243 -6.90 13.11 -5.12
C TYR A 243 -5.65 12.45 -4.54
N PHE A 244 -5.82 11.64 -3.48
CA PHE A 244 -4.82 10.68 -3.05
C PHE A 244 -5.42 9.29 -2.84
N SER A 245 -4.68 8.23 -3.16
CA SER A 245 -5.15 6.86 -2.94
C SER A 245 -5.06 6.48 -1.45
N ALA A 246 -6.16 6.00 -0.87
CA ALA A 246 -6.16 5.38 0.45
C ALA A 246 -6.15 3.84 0.28
N ALA A 247 -5.23 3.16 0.95
CA ALA A 247 -5.17 1.69 0.92
C ALA A 247 -5.39 1.06 2.31
N VAL A 248 -5.94 -0.16 2.27
CA VAL A 248 -6.35 -1.07 3.37
C VAL A 248 -5.15 -1.47 4.25
N CYS A 249 -5.20 -1.80 5.55
CA CYS A 249 -6.04 -1.50 6.72
C CYS A 249 -5.05 -1.52 7.92
N HIS A 250 -5.09 -0.50 8.77
CA HIS A 250 -4.27 -0.28 9.97
C HIS A 250 -4.20 -1.46 10.97
N ILE A 251 -5.23 -2.32 11.05
CA ILE A 251 -5.32 -3.42 12.03
C ILE A 251 -4.10 -4.35 11.94
N ILE A 252 -3.58 -4.59 10.74
CA ILE A 252 -2.49 -5.54 10.50
C ILE A 252 -1.13 -4.96 10.91
N THR A 253 -1.04 -3.64 11.01
CA THR A 253 0.19 -2.89 11.32
C THR A 253 0.08 -2.15 12.66
N LEU A 254 -0.95 -2.40 13.46
CA LEU A 254 -1.25 -1.61 14.67
C LEU A 254 -0.07 -1.56 15.65
N THR A 255 0.64 -2.67 15.85
CA THR A 255 1.82 -2.72 16.71
C THR A 255 2.94 -1.78 16.22
N ILE A 256 3.09 -1.64 14.91
CA ILE A 256 4.14 -0.81 14.29
C ILE A 256 3.85 0.69 14.48
N TYR A 257 2.59 1.09 14.66
CA TYR A 257 2.28 2.49 15.00
C TYR A 257 2.96 2.88 16.31
N PHE A 258 2.86 2.03 17.35
CA PHE A 258 3.50 2.27 18.65
C PHE A 258 5.04 2.24 18.59
N GLU A 259 5.64 1.66 17.54
CA GLU A 259 7.09 1.69 17.32
C GLU A 259 7.55 2.92 16.52
N LYS A 260 6.65 3.51 15.72
CA LYS A 260 6.98 4.55 14.73
C LYS A 260 6.49 5.94 15.12
N THR A 261 5.55 6.06 16.04
CA THR A 261 5.06 7.33 16.57
C THR A 261 5.52 7.53 18.02
N ASP A 262 5.32 8.72 18.57
CA ASP A 262 5.79 9.03 19.91
C ASP A 262 4.76 8.60 20.96
N ASP A 263 5.19 8.26 22.17
CA ASP A 263 4.27 7.90 23.28
C ASP A 263 3.27 9.03 23.59
N GLN A 264 3.69 10.30 23.44
CA GLN A 264 2.84 11.48 23.61
C GLN A 264 1.66 11.53 22.63
N ASP A 265 1.71 10.77 21.53
CA ASP A 265 0.60 10.68 20.60
C ASP A 265 -0.57 9.85 21.16
N PHE A 266 -0.37 9.08 22.23
CA PHE A 266 -1.38 8.19 22.80
C PHE A 266 -1.76 8.57 24.23
N HIS A 267 -3.06 8.55 24.52
CA HIS A 267 -3.52 8.70 25.89
C HIS A 267 -3.09 7.49 26.74
N PRO A 268 -2.73 7.71 28.02
CA PRO A 268 -2.33 6.63 28.91
C PRO A 268 -3.49 5.66 29.15
N ILE A 269 -3.17 4.37 29.29
CA ILE A 269 -4.15 3.37 29.74
C ILE A 269 -4.37 3.58 31.24
N LEU A 270 -5.54 4.09 31.60
CA LEU A 270 -5.98 4.17 33.00
C LEU A 270 -6.24 2.75 33.53
N ASN A 271 -5.90 2.51 34.81
CA ASN A 271 -6.03 1.19 35.45
C ASN A 271 -5.30 0.06 34.71
N LYS A 272 -4.10 0.33 34.17
CA LYS A 272 -3.28 -0.64 33.43
C LYS A 272 -2.99 -1.93 34.22
N ASN A 273 -3.00 -1.86 35.56
CA ASN A 273 -2.88 -3.00 36.46
C ASN A 273 -3.97 -4.06 36.26
N LEU A 274 -5.14 -3.69 35.72
CA LEU A 274 -6.25 -4.62 35.46
C LEU A 274 -6.00 -5.51 34.24
N ILE A 275 -5.01 -5.23 33.38
CA ILE A 275 -4.68 -6.06 32.21
C ILE A 275 -4.34 -7.51 32.61
N SER A 276 -3.87 -7.73 33.84
CA SER A 276 -3.53 -9.06 34.38
C SER A 276 -4.63 -9.70 35.23
N VAL A 277 -5.74 -9.01 35.49
CA VAL A 277 -6.82 -9.48 36.38
C VAL A 277 -7.86 -10.27 35.58
N ASP A 278 -8.46 -11.28 36.21
CA ASP A 278 -9.58 -12.08 35.70
C ASP A 278 -9.39 -12.67 34.28
N LYS A 279 -8.20 -13.25 34.05
CA LYS A 279 -7.88 -13.95 32.78
C LYS A 279 -8.44 -15.37 32.70
N TYR A 280 -9.17 -15.82 33.71
CA TYR A 280 -9.70 -17.18 33.76
C TYR A 280 -10.83 -17.33 32.76
N ARG A 281 -10.98 -18.53 32.19
CA ARG A 281 -12.16 -18.83 31.37
C ARG A 281 -13.37 -18.90 32.27
N TYR A 282 -14.43 -18.16 31.93
CA TYR A 282 -15.74 -18.29 32.55
C TYR A 282 -16.37 -19.64 32.18
N ASN A 283 -15.84 -20.71 32.74
CA ASN A 283 -16.48 -22.01 32.73
C ASN A 283 -17.62 -21.93 33.76
N ARG A 284 -18.79 -22.52 33.45
CA ARG A 284 -20.05 -22.43 34.21
C ARG A 284 -20.02 -22.91 35.68
N THR A 285 -18.87 -23.12 36.31
CA THR A 285 -18.76 -23.73 37.64
C THR A 285 -17.84 -23.00 38.63
N THR A 286 -17.33 -21.80 38.32
CA THR A 286 -16.55 -21.03 39.30
C THR A 286 -16.90 -19.55 39.26
N ILE A 287 -17.78 -19.13 40.15
CA ILE A 287 -17.83 -17.75 40.65
C ILE A 287 -17.34 -17.80 42.11
N PRO A 288 -16.05 -17.62 42.41
CA PRO A 288 -15.61 -17.27 43.74
C PRO A 288 -15.86 -15.77 43.93
N GLY A 289 -16.70 -15.43 44.90
CA GLY A 289 -17.19 -14.07 45.14
C GLY A 289 -16.14 -13.10 45.66
N ASN A 290 -15.35 -12.51 44.77
CA ASN A 290 -14.63 -11.27 45.05
C ASN A 290 -15.14 -10.16 44.13
N ARG A 291 -16.17 -9.44 44.61
CA ARG A 291 -16.51 -8.12 44.08
C ARG A 291 -15.35 -7.18 44.41
N LEU A 292 -14.60 -6.74 43.41
CA LEU A 292 -13.70 -5.61 43.57
C LEU A 292 -14.52 -4.32 43.45
N SER A 293 -14.42 -3.47 44.48
CA SER A 293 -15.00 -2.14 44.55
C SER A 293 -14.47 -1.24 43.44
N CYS A 294 -15.37 -0.45 42.85
CA CYS A 294 -15.08 0.62 41.87
C CYS A 294 -14.15 1.70 42.42
#